data_AF-A0A3A4PQW3-F1
#
_entry.id   AF-A0A3A4PQW3-F1
#
_cell.length_a   1.000
_cell.length_b   1.000
_cell.length_c   1.000
_cell.angle_alpha   90.00
_cell.angle_beta   90.00
_cell.angle_gamma   90.00
#
_symmetry.space_group_name_H-M   'P 1'
#
loop_
_entity.id
_entity.type
_entity.pdbx_description
1 polymer ?
#
loop_
_entity_poly.entity_id
_entity_poly.type
_entity_poly.pdbx_seq_one_letter_code
_entity_poly.pdbx_strand_id
1 'polypeptide(L)'
;MMNKPDPNHSFEEISQRFDHEASPHNADEAQIFNSYRWIQRNLREFEIPTLDLTPLKTRLQRENRKWRRYESSILVARRIWKPAIAFCGIALILYAYSFSSPPIRSVQCHAYGETDETKPSQVWSFLLNNGYFVNTPLKRKTVIQLTENSRIECEPDTRIAIRYGKSRNIYLHQGEILVHAAALPDSTMAVITPWLRTDVIGTIFRVKIIP
;
A
#
# COMPACT_ATOMS: atom_id res chain seq x y z
N MET A 1 67.68 -15.19 18.42
CA MET A 1 66.31 -15.04 17.90
C MET A 1 65.40 -14.86 19.10
N MET A 2 64.77 -13.70 19.21
CA MET A 2 64.01 -13.24 20.37
C MET A 2 62.55 -13.19 19.95
N ASN A 3 61.72 -14.10 20.48
CA ASN A 3 60.30 -14.17 20.15
C ASN A 3 59.60 -12.91 20.66
N LYS A 4 58.89 -12.21 19.77
CA LYS A 4 58.02 -11.09 20.15
C LYS A 4 56.84 -11.63 20.98
N PRO A 5 56.44 -10.94 22.06
CA PRO A 5 55.26 -11.31 22.83
C PRO A 5 53.99 -11.07 22.01
N ASP A 6 53.07 -12.03 22.07
CA ASP A 6 51.78 -12.00 21.37
C ASP A 6 50.86 -10.94 22.01
N PRO A 7 50.37 -9.93 21.27
CA PRO A 7 49.75 -8.73 21.85
C PRO A 7 48.27 -8.92 22.26
N ASN A 8 47.76 -10.15 22.35
CA ASN A 8 46.32 -10.44 22.45
C ASN A 8 45.92 -11.36 23.61
N HIS A 9 46.60 -11.30 24.77
CA HIS A 9 45.98 -11.86 25.98
C HIS A 9 44.92 -10.88 26.49
N SER A 10 43.65 -11.24 26.30
CA SER A 10 42.53 -10.43 26.80
C SER A 10 42.55 -10.42 28.34
N PHE A 11 42.15 -9.30 28.94
CA PHE A 11 42.05 -9.19 30.41
C PHE A 11 41.19 -10.31 31.04
N GLU A 12 40.18 -10.79 30.31
CA GLU A 12 39.31 -11.90 30.73
C GLU A 12 40.07 -13.23 30.88
N GLU A 13 41.06 -13.48 30.02
CA GLU A 13 41.89 -14.69 30.09
C GLU A 13 42.81 -14.66 31.32
N ILE A 14 43.39 -13.49 31.62
CA ILE A 14 44.25 -13.28 32.78
C ILE A 14 43.44 -13.43 34.08
N SER A 15 42.22 -12.86 34.16
CA SER A 15 41.36 -13.02 35.34
C SER A 15 40.92 -14.47 35.55
N GLN A 16 40.52 -15.18 34.48
CA GLN A 16 40.16 -16.58 34.58
C GLN A 16 41.34 -17.43 35.07
N ARG A 17 42.54 -17.17 34.56
CA ARG A 17 43.74 -17.89 35.00
C ARG A 17 44.13 -17.60 36.44
N PHE A 18 43.90 -16.37 36.92
CA PHE A 18 44.04 -16.05 38.33
C PHE A 18 43.07 -16.86 39.21
N ASP A 19 41.80 -16.92 38.81
CA ASP A 19 40.75 -17.66 39.54
C ASP A 19 41.02 -19.18 39.59
N HIS A 20 41.71 -19.73 38.58
CA HIS A 20 42.12 -21.14 38.53
C HIS A 20 43.50 -21.41 39.16
N GLU A 21 44.05 -20.45 39.91
CA GLU A 21 45.35 -20.56 40.62
C GLU A 21 46.54 -20.92 39.70
N ALA A 22 46.49 -20.54 38.42
CA ALA A 22 47.57 -20.83 37.48
C ALA A 22 48.86 -20.06 37.83
N SER A 23 50.02 -20.55 37.36
CA SER A 23 51.26 -19.77 37.45
C SER A 23 51.30 -18.69 36.35
N PRO A 24 51.85 -17.49 36.61
CA PRO A 24 52.00 -16.45 35.61
C PRO A 24 53.02 -16.87 34.53
N HIS A 25 52.73 -16.61 33.26
CA HIS A 25 53.59 -16.96 32.12
C HIS A 25 54.75 -15.98 31.93
N ASN A 26 54.59 -14.71 32.36
CA ASN A 26 55.60 -13.67 32.21
C ASN A 26 55.61 -12.69 33.40
N ALA A 27 56.60 -11.79 33.42
CA ALA A 27 56.79 -10.84 34.52
C ALA A 27 55.62 -9.83 34.65
N ASP A 28 55.03 -9.41 33.53
CA ASP A 28 53.91 -8.46 33.52
C ASP A 28 52.64 -9.10 34.11
N GLU A 29 52.35 -10.37 33.75
CA GLU A 29 51.25 -11.13 34.32
C GLU A 29 51.46 -11.39 35.82
N ALA A 30 52.69 -11.63 36.26
CA ALA A 30 52.99 -11.78 37.68
C ALA A 30 52.66 -10.50 38.49
N GLN A 31 52.87 -9.31 37.91
CA GLN A 31 52.49 -8.05 38.53
C GLN A 31 50.96 -7.89 38.62
N ILE A 32 50.22 -8.31 37.59
CA ILE A 32 48.76 -8.31 37.58
C ILE A 32 48.20 -9.28 38.64
N PHE A 33 48.73 -10.50 38.72
CA PHE A 33 48.33 -11.49 39.73
C PHE A 33 48.56 -10.99 41.16
N ASN A 34 49.66 -10.29 41.41
CA ASN A 34 49.92 -9.69 42.70
C ASN A 34 48.93 -8.57 43.05
N SER A 35 48.47 -7.82 42.04
CA SER A 35 47.47 -6.76 42.21
C SER A 35 46.11 -7.36 42.57
N TYR A 36 45.69 -8.44 41.91
CA TYR A 36 44.47 -9.19 42.26
C TYR A 36 44.52 -9.74 43.70
N ARG A 37 45.64 -10.34 44.10
CA ARG A 37 45.82 -10.82 45.50
C ARG A 37 45.71 -9.69 46.50
N TRP A 38 46.26 -8.52 46.19
CA TRP A 38 46.16 -7.35 47.06
C TRP A 38 44.70 -6.90 47.20
N ILE A 39 43.98 -6.75 46.08
CA ILE A 39 42.55 -6.38 46.10
C ILE A 39 41.73 -7.39 46.90
N GLN A 40 41.93 -8.69 46.66
CA GLN A 40 41.19 -9.75 47.35
C GLN A 40 41.44 -9.76 48.86
N ARG A 41 42.67 -9.46 49.30
CA ARG A 41 42.99 -9.35 50.74
C ARG A 41 42.31 -8.14 51.39
N ASN A 42 42.31 -6.97 50.73
CA ASN A 42 41.77 -5.74 51.31
C ASN A 42 40.23 -5.64 51.22
N LEU A 43 39.59 -6.29 50.25
CA LEU A 43 38.13 -6.27 50.13
C LEU A 43 37.41 -7.25 51.07
N ARG A 44 38.12 -8.25 51.63
CA ARG A 44 37.54 -9.16 52.63
C ARG A 44 37.15 -8.48 53.94
N GLU A 45 37.66 -7.28 54.21
CA GLU A 45 37.41 -6.55 55.45
C GLU A 45 36.10 -5.73 55.43
N PHE A 46 35.41 -5.64 54.28
CA PHE A 46 34.16 -4.89 54.16
C PHE A 46 32.94 -5.82 54.19
N GLU A 47 32.17 -5.74 55.28
CA GLU A 47 30.91 -6.49 55.44
C GLU A 47 29.82 -5.87 54.53
N ILE A 48 29.14 -6.70 53.74
CA ILE A 48 28.14 -6.25 52.77
C ILE A 48 26.86 -5.85 53.55
N PRO A 49 26.32 -4.62 53.39
CA PRO A 49 25.13 -4.20 54.10
C PRO A 49 23.91 -5.01 53.69
N THR A 50 23.12 -5.46 54.68
CA THR A 50 21.87 -6.20 54.46
C THR A 50 20.74 -5.25 54.05
N LEU A 51 20.09 -5.53 52.94
CA LEU A 51 18.96 -4.75 52.41
C LEU A 51 17.64 -5.18 53.05
N ASP A 52 16.86 -4.22 53.58
CA ASP A 52 15.49 -4.46 54.07
C ASP A 52 14.51 -4.60 52.90
N LEU A 53 13.93 -5.80 52.75
CA LEU A 53 13.06 -6.21 51.64
C LEU A 53 11.58 -5.86 51.86
N THR A 54 11.21 -5.44 53.06
CA THR A 54 9.82 -5.18 53.48
C THR A 54 9.13 -4.05 52.70
N PRO A 55 9.75 -2.87 52.49
CA PRO A 55 9.14 -1.78 51.71
C PRO A 55 9.05 -2.09 50.20
N LEU A 56 9.92 -2.98 49.70
CA LEU A 56 9.94 -3.39 48.29
C LEU A 56 8.71 -4.25 47.95
N LYS A 57 8.36 -5.19 48.83
CA LYS A 57 7.20 -6.07 48.66
C LYS A 57 5.88 -5.31 48.62
N THR A 58 5.71 -4.29 49.47
CA THR A 58 4.49 -3.47 49.52
C THR A 58 4.33 -2.58 48.29
N ARG A 59 5.43 -2.04 47.73
CA ARG A 59 5.41 -1.30 46.45
C ARG A 59 5.03 -2.20 45.27
N LEU A 60 5.64 -3.38 45.18
CA LEU A 60 5.34 -4.36 44.12
C LEU A 60 3.86 -4.78 44.13
N GLN A 61 3.27 -5.01 45.30
CA GLN A 61 1.85 -5.38 45.39
C GLN A 61 0.90 -4.26 44.95
N ARG A 62 1.25 -2.99 45.19
CA ARG A 62 0.43 -1.85 44.75
C ARG A 62 0.47 -1.65 43.24
N GLU A 63 1.64 -1.79 42.61
CA GLU A 63 1.76 -1.68 41.15
C GLU A 63 1.06 -2.82 40.43
N ASN A 64 1.18 -4.05 40.95
CA ASN A 64 0.55 -5.23 40.35
C ASN A 64 -1.00 -5.11 40.34
N ARG A 65 -1.59 -4.48 41.37
CA ARG A 65 -3.04 -4.18 41.39
C ARG A 65 -3.46 -3.10 40.38
N LYS A 66 -2.61 -2.10 40.11
CA LYS A 66 -2.88 -1.09 39.07
C LYS A 66 -2.83 -1.71 37.68
N TRP A 67 -1.84 -2.56 37.41
CA TRP A 67 -1.68 -3.26 36.13
C TRP A 67 -2.87 -4.16 35.79
N ARG A 68 -3.38 -4.94 36.75
CA ARG A 68 -4.57 -5.79 36.53
C ARG A 68 -5.84 -5.01 36.12
N ARG A 69 -6.00 -3.77 36.59
CA ARG A 69 -7.13 -2.91 36.17
C ARG A 69 -6.95 -2.38 34.75
N TYR A 70 -5.70 -2.18 34.31
CA TYR A 70 -5.42 -1.71 32.96
C TYR A 70 -5.60 -2.83 31.93
N GLU A 71 -5.15 -4.05 32.25
CA GLU A 71 -5.38 -5.25 31.41
C GLU A 71 -6.86 -5.52 31.12
N SER A 72 -7.74 -5.41 32.13
CA SER A 72 -9.17 -5.64 31.91
C SER A 72 -9.80 -4.61 30.98
N SER A 73 -9.36 -3.35 31.02
CA SER A 73 -9.85 -2.29 30.13
C SER A 73 -9.40 -2.46 28.67
N ILE A 74 -8.16 -2.93 28.44
CA ILE A 74 -7.63 -3.20 27.09
C ILE A 74 -8.34 -4.38 26.44
N LEU A 75 -8.67 -5.42 27.20
CA LEU A 75 -9.38 -6.60 26.70
C LEU A 75 -10.80 -6.27 26.23
N VAL A 76 -11.50 -5.37 26.92
CA VAL A 76 -12.83 -4.88 26.49
C VAL A 76 -12.73 -4.04 25.22
N ALA A 77 -11.75 -3.13 25.13
CA ALA A 77 -11.52 -2.33 23.93
C ALA A 77 -11.20 -3.22 22.70
N ARG A 78 -10.38 -4.27 22.87
CA ARG A 78 -10.00 -5.20 21.80
C ARG A 78 -11.18 -5.99 21.22
N ARG A 79 -12.26 -6.17 21.98
CA ARG A 79 -13.47 -6.90 21.54
C ARG A 79 -14.43 -6.03 20.72
N ILE A 80 -14.38 -4.70 20.90
CA ILE A 80 -15.25 -3.72 20.21
C ILE A 80 -14.63 -3.24 18.88
N TRP A 81 -13.30 -3.25 18.74
CA TRP A 81 -12.61 -2.73 17.55
C TRP A 81 -12.77 -3.60 16.30
N LYS A 82 -12.89 -4.93 16.46
CA LYS A 82 -13.05 -5.86 15.33
C LYS A 82 -14.32 -5.63 14.51
N PRO A 83 -15.53 -5.50 15.10
CA PRO A 83 -16.72 -5.21 14.31
C PRO A 83 -16.72 -3.78 13.74
N ALA A 84 -16.12 -2.80 14.43
CA ALA A 84 -16.05 -1.42 13.94
C ALA A 84 -15.20 -1.30 12.65
N ILE A 85 -14.05 -1.96 12.58
CA ILE A 85 -13.20 -1.98 11.38
C ILE A 85 -13.90 -2.70 10.21
N ALA A 86 -14.59 -3.82 10.50
CA ALA A 86 -15.36 -4.53 9.48
C ALA A 86 -16.53 -3.68 8.95
N PHE A 87 -17.23 -2.96 9.82
CA PHE A 87 -18.32 -2.06 9.43
C PHE A 87 -17.82 -0.87 8.60
N CYS A 88 -16.70 -0.25 8.97
CA CYS A 88 -16.06 0.78 8.15
C CYS A 88 -15.62 0.24 6.79
N GLY A 89 -15.05 -0.96 6.72
CA GLY A 89 -14.67 -1.59 5.46
C GLY A 89 -15.87 -1.85 4.54
N ILE A 90 -16.96 -2.40 5.08
CA ILE A 90 -18.20 -2.63 4.33
C ILE A 90 -18.83 -1.32 3.89
N ALA A 91 -18.86 -0.29 4.75
CA ALA A 91 -19.37 1.03 4.38
C ALA A 91 -18.55 1.68 3.26
N LEU A 92 -17.23 1.51 3.27
CA LEU A 92 -16.33 2.06 2.24
C LEU A 92 -16.49 1.31 0.90
N ILE A 93 -16.67 -0.01 0.93
CA ILE A 93 -16.99 -0.83 -0.24
C ILE A 93 -18.36 -0.44 -0.81
N LEU A 94 -19.38 -0.29 0.04
CA LEU A 94 -20.73 0.12 -0.37
C LEU A 94 -20.74 1.54 -0.94
N TYR A 95 -20.01 2.48 -0.33
CA TYR A 95 -19.88 3.84 -0.86
C TYR A 95 -19.19 3.87 -2.24
N ALA A 96 -18.15 3.05 -2.43
CA ALA A 96 -17.51 2.89 -3.74
C ALA A 96 -18.44 2.22 -4.77
N TYR A 97 -19.29 1.28 -4.34
CA TYR A 97 -20.24 0.58 -5.22
C TYR A 97 -21.45 1.44 -5.60
N SER A 98 -21.99 2.25 -4.67
CA SER A 98 -23.16 3.11 -4.91
C SER A 98 -22.90 4.21 -5.94
N PHE A 99 -21.64 4.54 -6.25
CA PHE A 99 -21.27 5.52 -7.27
C PHE A 99 -20.89 4.90 -8.63
N SER A 100 -20.90 3.58 -8.78
CA SER A 100 -20.29 2.92 -9.94
C SER A 100 -21.21 1.91 -10.62
N SER A 101 -22.40 2.35 -11.02
CA SER A 101 -23.05 1.71 -12.17
C SER A 101 -22.15 1.95 -13.38
N PRO A 102 -21.61 0.90 -14.04
CA PRO A 102 -20.69 1.07 -15.15
C PRO A 102 -21.41 1.87 -16.24
N PRO A 103 -20.86 3.01 -16.68
CA PRO A 103 -21.57 3.92 -17.55
C PRO A 103 -21.72 3.38 -18.99
N ILE A 104 -20.99 2.31 -19.33
CA ILE A 104 -21.03 1.64 -20.62
C ILE A 104 -21.91 0.41 -20.53
N ARG A 105 -22.97 0.40 -21.35
CA ARG A 105 -23.97 -0.68 -21.37
C ARG A 105 -23.52 -1.85 -22.24
N SER A 106 -22.97 -1.56 -23.42
CA SER A 106 -22.38 -2.57 -24.29
C SER A 106 -21.38 -1.95 -25.24
N VAL A 107 -20.45 -2.78 -25.70
CA VAL A 107 -19.57 -2.46 -26.82
C VAL A 107 -19.80 -3.58 -27.84
N GLN A 108 -19.93 -3.23 -29.11
CA GLN A 108 -20.12 -4.16 -30.22
C GLN A 108 -19.10 -3.82 -31.31
N CYS A 109 -18.38 -4.83 -31.82
CA CYS A 109 -17.46 -4.65 -32.93
C CYS A 109 -18.08 -5.27 -34.19
N HIS A 110 -18.20 -4.48 -35.25
CA HIS A 110 -18.70 -4.92 -36.55
C HIS A 110 -17.54 -4.92 -37.55
N ALA A 111 -17.35 -6.04 -38.24
CA ALA A 111 -16.48 -6.07 -39.40
C ALA A 111 -17.10 -5.23 -40.53
N TYR A 112 -16.26 -4.59 -41.34
CA TYR A 112 -16.75 -3.87 -42.52
C TYR A 112 -17.47 -4.86 -43.46
N GLY A 113 -18.77 -4.64 -43.71
CA GLY A 113 -19.55 -5.42 -44.67
C GLY A 113 -20.22 -6.70 -44.14
N GLU A 114 -20.04 -7.05 -42.86
CA GLU A 114 -20.69 -8.20 -42.24
C GLU A 114 -21.29 -7.83 -40.88
N THR A 115 -22.55 -8.22 -40.66
CA THR A 115 -23.26 -8.18 -39.37
C THR A 115 -22.76 -9.29 -38.42
N ASP A 116 -21.47 -9.60 -38.44
CA ASP A 116 -20.91 -10.57 -37.51
C ASP A 116 -20.56 -9.86 -36.20
N GLU A 117 -21.44 -10.01 -35.21
CA GLU A 117 -21.33 -9.44 -33.86
C GLU A 117 -20.25 -10.17 -33.06
N THR A 118 -18.98 -9.91 -33.37
CA THR A 118 -17.91 -10.32 -32.46
C THR A 118 -17.94 -9.44 -31.22
N LYS A 119 -18.36 -10.04 -30.09
CA LYS A 119 -18.29 -9.37 -28.79
C LYS A 119 -16.85 -8.86 -28.59
N PRO A 120 -16.65 -7.56 -28.34
CA PRO A 120 -15.34 -7.06 -27.95
C PRO A 120 -14.89 -7.80 -26.70
N SER A 121 -13.58 -7.98 -26.56
CA SER A 121 -13.03 -8.62 -25.36
C SER A 121 -13.52 -7.86 -24.12
N GLN A 122 -13.87 -8.56 -23.05
CA GLN A 122 -14.29 -7.94 -21.78
C GLN A 122 -13.30 -6.87 -21.28
N VAL A 123 -12.04 -7.00 -21.70
CA VAL A 123 -10.95 -6.04 -21.50
C VAL A 123 -11.29 -4.65 -22.03
N TRP A 124 -11.95 -4.53 -23.18
CA TRP A 124 -12.32 -3.24 -23.75
C TRP A 124 -13.36 -2.50 -22.93
N SER A 125 -14.44 -3.20 -22.55
CA SER A 125 -15.45 -2.64 -21.66
C SER A 125 -14.82 -2.23 -20.32
N PHE A 126 -13.90 -3.04 -19.79
CA PHE A 126 -13.14 -2.71 -18.58
C PHE A 126 -12.27 -1.45 -18.76
N LEU A 127 -11.48 -1.36 -19.83
CA LEU A 127 -10.60 -0.22 -20.09
C LEU A 127 -11.39 1.08 -20.29
N LEU A 128 -12.46 1.03 -21.07
CA LEU A 128 -13.33 2.17 -21.30
C LEU A 128 -14.08 2.59 -20.03
N ASN A 129 -14.58 1.66 -19.22
CA ASN A 129 -15.23 1.99 -17.94
C ASN A 129 -14.28 2.67 -16.95
N ASN A 130 -12.98 2.36 -17.01
CA ASN A 130 -11.95 3.01 -16.21
C ASN A 130 -11.38 4.30 -16.84
N GLY A 131 -11.89 4.73 -18.00
CA GLY A 131 -11.45 5.96 -18.65
C GLY A 131 -10.09 5.89 -19.36
N TYR A 132 -9.63 4.69 -19.68
CA TYR A 132 -8.42 4.46 -20.47
C TYR A 132 -8.70 4.54 -21.97
N PHE A 133 -7.64 4.84 -22.72
CA PHE A 133 -7.68 4.84 -24.18
C PHE A 133 -7.70 3.41 -24.73
N VAL A 134 -8.57 3.19 -25.70
CA VAL A 134 -8.63 1.98 -26.53
C VAL A 134 -8.48 2.36 -28.00
N ASN A 135 -7.91 1.47 -28.79
CA ASN A 135 -7.72 1.64 -30.23
C ASN A 135 -8.66 0.71 -30.98
N THR A 136 -9.43 1.25 -31.93
CA THR A 136 -10.28 0.42 -32.78
C THR A 136 -9.46 -0.42 -33.75
N PRO A 137 -9.87 -1.68 -34.01
CA PRO A 137 -9.15 -2.54 -34.93
C PRO A 137 -9.14 -1.94 -36.34
N LEU A 138 -8.00 -2.08 -37.04
CA LEU A 138 -7.72 -1.48 -38.37
C LEU A 138 -8.72 -1.80 -39.49
N LYS A 139 -9.64 -2.75 -39.29
CA LYS A 139 -10.64 -3.19 -40.29
C LYS A 139 -12.06 -3.34 -39.73
N ARG A 140 -12.32 -2.80 -38.54
CA ARG A 140 -13.61 -2.97 -37.85
C ARG A 140 -14.16 -1.63 -37.40
N LYS A 141 -15.45 -1.42 -37.63
CA LYS A 141 -16.20 -0.36 -36.98
C LYS A 141 -16.57 -0.82 -35.58
N THR A 142 -16.49 0.07 -34.62
CA THR A 142 -16.88 -0.25 -33.24
C THR A 142 -18.03 0.64 -32.82
N VAL A 143 -19.12 0.03 -32.36
CA VAL A 143 -20.28 0.72 -31.81
C VAL A 143 -20.25 0.58 -30.30
N ILE A 144 -20.12 1.71 -29.61
CA ILE A 144 -20.14 1.79 -28.16
C ILE A 144 -21.52 2.32 -27.76
N GLN A 145 -22.27 1.53 -27.01
CA GLN A 145 -23.57 1.89 -26.49
C GLN A 145 -23.45 2.24 -25.00
N LEU A 146 -23.84 3.46 -24.68
CA LEU A 146 -23.80 4.00 -23.33
C LEU A 146 -25.11 3.71 -22.59
N THR A 147 -25.08 3.78 -21.26
CA THR A 147 -26.25 3.45 -20.42
C THR A 147 -27.43 4.40 -20.64
N GLU A 148 -27.15 5.65 -20.98
CA GLU A 148 -28.12 6.70 -21.30
C GLU A 148 -28.66 6.63 -22.74
N ASN A 149 -28.48 5.50 -23.43
CA ASN A 149 -28.83 5.30 -24.84
C ASN A 149 -28.06 6.16 -25.85
N SER A 150 -27.01 6.87 -25.44
CA SER A 150 -26.08 7.49 -26.39
C SER A 150 -25.28 6.40 -27.13
N ARG A 151 -25.03 6.62 -28.41
CA ARG A 151 -24.31 5.67 -29.28
C ARG A 151 -23.11 6.36 -29.91
N ILE A 152 -21.94 5.74 -29.84
CA ILE A 152 -20.72 6.25 -30.46
C ILE A 152 -20.25 5.21 -31.46
N GLU A 153 -20.24 5.56 -32.73
CA GLU A 153 -19.66 4.74 -33.79
C GLU A 153 -18.26 5.23 -34.07
N CYS A 154 -17.30 4.34 -33.94
CA CYS A 154 -15.90 4.61 -34.18
C CYS A 154 -15.48 3.94 -35.48
N GLU A 155 -14.88 4.71 -36.38
CA GLU A 155 -14.25 4.19 -37.58
C GLU A 155 -12.98 3.37 -37.22
N PRO A 156 -12.44 2.56 -38.15
CA PRO A 156 -11.19 1.86 -37.93
C PRO A 156 -10.03 2.80 -37.57
N ASP A 157 -9.05 2.29 -36.84
CA ASP A 157 -7.86 3.05 -36.42
C ASP A 157 -8.14 4.32 -35.60
N THR A 158 -9.22 4.28 -34.82
CA THR A 158 -9.66 5.36 -33.95
C THR A 158 -9.21 5.12 -32.52
N ARG A 159 -8.59 6.12 -31.90
CA ARG A 159 -8.17 6.07 -30.49
C ARG A 159 -9.08 6.91 -29.63
N ILE A 160 -9.81 6.24 -28.73
CA ILE A 160 -10.88 6.86 -27.93
C ILE A 160 -10.79 6.44 -26.45
N ALA A 161 -11.16 7.35 -25.55
CA ALA A 161 -11.44 7.05 -24.15
C ALA A 161 -12.77 7.72 -23.74
N ILE A 162 -13.49 7.13 -22.80
CA ILE A 162 -14.74 7.71 -22.30
C ILE A 162 -14.64 7.84 -20.79
N ARG A 163 -14.80 9.06 -20.26
CA ARG A 163 -14.74 9.34 -18.83
C ARG A 163 -16.08 9.88 -18.36
N TYR A 164 -16.65 9.20 -17.38
CA TYR A 164 -17.89 9.59 -16.74
C TYR A 164 -17.61 10.25 -15.39
N GLY A 165 -18.21 11.42 -15.20
CA GLY A 165 -18.25 12.14 -13.93
C GLY A 165 -19.52 12.99 -13.91
N LYS A 166 -19.42 14.26 -13.48
CA LYS A 166 -20.54 15.22 -13.63
C LYS A 166 -20.87 15.51 -15.11
N SER A 167 -19.87 15.48 -15.98
CA SER A 167 -20.01 15.59 -17.43
C SER A 167 -19.61 14.27 -18.11
N ARG A 168 -20.16 14.03 -19.31
CA ARG A 168 -19.86 12.85 -20.13
C ARG A 168 -18.76 13.21 -21.11
N ASN A 169 -17.51 12.86 -20.82
CA ASN A 169 -16.37 13.30 -21.62
C ASN A 169 -15.87 12.18 -22.53
N ILE A 170 -15.96 12.38 -23.84
CA ILE A 170 -15.42 11.49 -24.87
C ILE A 170 -14.10 12.09 -25.35
N TYR A 171 -12.99 11.42 -25.09
CA TYR A 171 -11.68 11.85 -25.55
C TYR A 171 -11.35 11.13 -26.85
N LEU A 172 -11.28 11.89 -27.94
CA LEU A 172 -10.84 11.40 -29.25
C LEU A 172 -9.41 11.88 -29.48
N HIS A 173 -8.46 10.95 -29.59
CA HIS A 173 -7.06 11.31 -29.84
C HIS A 173 -6.67 11.18 -31.31
N GLN A 174 -7.26 10.22 -32.01
CA GLN A 174 -6.98 9.92 -33.42
C GLN A 174 -8.24 9.30 -34.05
N GLY A 175 -8.43 9.53 -35.35
CA GLY A 175 -9.45 8.85 -36.15
C GLY A 175 -10.76 9.62 -36.31
N GLU A 176 -11.84 8.89 -36.49
CA GLU A 176 -13.16 9.44 -36.83
C GLU A 176 -14.25 8.76 -36.01
N ILE A 177 -15.15 9.57 -35.45
CA ILE A 177 -16.31 9.11 -34.69
C ILE A 177 -17.59 9.77 -35.16
N LEU A 178 -18.68 9.03 -35.09
CA LEU A 178 -20.05 9.52 -35.17
C LEU A 178 -20.69 9.38 -33.80
N VAL A 179 -21.12 10.50 -33.23
CA VAL A 179 -21.71 10.54 -31.89
C VAL A 179 -23.20 10.83 -32.01
N HIS A 180 -24.01 9.94 -31.44
CA HIS A 180 -25.43 10.13 -31.19
C HIS A 180 -25.62 10.44 -29.71
N ALA A 181 -25.59 11.73 -29.36
CA ALA A 181 -25.71 12.17 -27.98
C ALA A 181 -27.17 12.19 -27.54
N ALA A 182 -27.53 11.39 -26.55
CA ALA A 182 -28.84 11.49 -25.90
C ALA A 182 -28.94 12.78 -25.08
N ALA A 183 -30.08 13.45 -25.20
CA ALA A 183 -30.41 14.63 -24.39
C ALA A 183 -30.70 14.20 -22.95
N LEU A 184 -29.94 14.74 -22.00
CA LEU A 184 -30.17 14.55 -20.56
C LEU A 184 -30.32 15.94 -19.93
N PRO A 185 -31.31 16.16 -19.05
CA PRO A 185 -31.62 17.47 -18.49
C PRO A 185 -30.48 18.05 -17.63
N ASP A 186 -29.72 17.19 -16.93
CA ASP A 186 -28.70 17.62 -15.95
C ASP A 186 -27.26 17.26 -16.34
N SER A 187 -27.02 16.86 -17.60
CA SER A 187 -25.70 16.39 -18.02
C SER A 187 -25.38 16.79 -19.46
N THR A 188 -24.26 17.47 -19.65
CA THR A 188 -23.70 17.76 -20.96
C THR A 188 -22.72 16.65 -21.38
N MET A 189 -22.72 16.34 -22.68
CA MET A 189 -21.69 15.50 -23.28
C MET A 189 -20.65 16.39 -23.93
N ALA A 190 -19.37 16.06 -23.77
CA ALA A 190 -18.26 16.81 -24.32
C ALA A 190 -17.40 15.87 -25.15
N VAL A 191 -17.12 16.23 -26.40
CA VAL A 191 -16.09 15.57 -27.20
C VAL A 191 -14.82 16.41 -27.13
N ILE A 192 -13.77 15.81 -26.59
CA ILE A 192 -12.47 16.43 -26.36
C ILE A 192 -11.50 15.82 -27.37
N THR A 193 -11.01 16.66 -28.27
CA THR A 193 -9.91 16.37 -29.19
C THR A 193 -8.63 17.01 -28.67
N PRO A 194 -7.44 16.74 -29.27
CA PRO A 194 -6.22 17.43 -28.90
C PRO A 194 -6.28 18.96 -29.07
N TRP A 195 -7.20 19.45 -29.91
CA TRP A 195 -7.27 20.87 -30.29
C TRP A 195 -8.48 21.60 -29.71
N LEU A 196 -9.61 20.91 -29.57
CA LEU A 196 -10.88 21.52 -29.22
C LEU A 196 -11.70 20.62 -28.29
N ARG A 197 -12.40 21.26 -27.38
CA ARG A 197 -13.51 20.67 -26.64
C ARG A 197 -14.84 21.19 -27.20
N THR A 198 -15.71 20.27 -27.57
CA THR A 198 -17.05 20.56 -28.08
C THR A 198 -18.08 20.01 -27.13
N ASP A 199 -18.82 20.88 -26.44
CA ASP A 199 -19.93 20.50 -25.59
C ASP A 199 -21.22 20.41 -26.42
N VAL A 200 -22.00 19.34 -26.23
CA VAL A 200 -23.16 18.96 -27.04
C VAL A 200 -24.31 18.45 -26.17
N ILE A 201 -25.54 18.70 -26.64
CA ILE A 201 -26.77 18.29 -25.97
C ILE A 201 -27.75 17.79 -27.03
N GLY A 202 -28.07 16.49 -27.02
CA GLY A 202 -29.16 15.95 -27.84
C GLY A 202 -28.93 15.97 -29.36
N THR A 203 -27.67 15.92 -29.81
CA THR A 203 -27.31 16.07 -31.23
C THR A 203 -26.59 14.85 -31.79
N ILE A 204 -26.72 14.67 -33.12
CA ILE A 204 -25.93 13.72 -33.89
C ILE A 204 -24.90 14.51 -34.68
N PHE A 205 -23.62 14.17 -34.54
CA PHE A 205 -22.53 14.85 -35.24
C PHE A 205 -21.34 13.94 -35.42
N ARG A 206 -20.51 14.30 -36.39
CA ARG A 206 -19.30 13.57 -36.76
C ARG A 206 -18.07 14.40 -36.41
N VAL A 207 -17.06 13.76 -35.84
CA VAL A 207 -15.78 14.38 -35.52
C VAL A 207 -14.67 13.57 -36.17
N LYS A 208 -13.84 14.23 -36.97
CA LYS A 208 -12.68 13.63 -37.64
C LYS A 208 -11.43 14.44 -37.31
N ILE A 209 -10.41 13.74 -36.83
CA ILE A 209 -9.07 14.29 -36.64
C ILE A 209 -8.31 14.08 -37.94
N ILE A 210 -8.01 15.19 -38.64
CA ILE A 210 -7.19 15.20 -39.84
C ILE A 210 -5.75 15.49 -39.40
N PRO A 211 -4.77 14.62 -39.70
CA PRO A 211 -3.38 14.83 -39.35
C PRO A 211 -2.74 16.03 -40.08
#